data_AF-A0A7J9BTK7-F1
#
_entry.id   AF-A0A7J9BTK7-F1
#
_cell.length_a   1.000
_cell.length_b   1.000
_cell.length_c   1.000
_cell.angle_alpha   90.00
_cell.angle_beta   90.00
_cell.angle_gamma   90.00
#
_symmetry.space_group_name_H-M   'P 1'
#
loop_
_entity.id
_entity.type
_entity.pdbx_description
1 polymer ?
#
loop_
_entity_poly.entity_id
_entity_poly.type
_entity_poly.pdbx_seq_one_letter_code
_entity_poly.pdbx_strand_id
1 'polypeptide(L)' 'MIVIDELPFKFVEIEGFRKFMFVACPRFHIPSRTTITRDVYELYLYERVKIKQLLKSSYFRVCLTIDKWAFLQRVSSLY' A
#
# COMPACT_ATOMS: atom_id res chain seq x y z
N MET A 1 -9.86 -0.42 -2.56
CA MET A 1 -9.65 -1.73 -1.93
C MET A 1 -8.24 -1.89 -1.39
N ILE A 2 -7.21 -2.12 -2.20
CA ILE A 2 -5.85 -2.40 -1.66
C ILE A 2 -5.27 -1.27 -0.82
N VAL A 3 -5.21 -0.04 -1.35
CA VAL A 3 -4.65 1.12 -0.63
C VAL A 3 -5.62 1.62 0.45
N ILE A 4 -6.92 1.62 0.16
CA ILE A 4 -7.97 2.17 1.05
C ILE A 4 -8.17 1.28 2.28
N ASP A 5 -8.18 -0.04 2.09
CA ASP A 5 -8.46 -1.03 3.14
C ASP A 5 -7.16 -1.69 3.66
N GLU A 6 -6.00 -1.13 3.29
CA GLU A 6 -4.65 -1.58 3.72
C GLU A 6 -4.38 -3.09 3.52
N LEU A 7 -4.91 -3.67 2.44
CA LEU A 7 -4.79 -5.11 2.19
C LEU A 7 -3.40 -5.50 1.69
N PRO A 8 -2.93 -6.73 1.98
CA PRO A 8 -1.71 -7.26 1.39
C PRO A 8 -1.77 -7.23 -0.14
N PHE A 9 -0.68 -6.90 -0.82
CA PHE A 9 -0.66 -6.91 -2.31
C PHE A 9 -0.93 -8.29 -2.91
N LYS A 10 -0.68 -9.37 -2.15
CA LYS A 10 -1.05 -10.74 -2.53
C LYS A 10 -2.57 -10.96 -2.59
N PHE A 11 -3.38 -10.03 -2.07
CA PHE A 11 -4.84 -10.16 -2.03
C PHE A 11 -5.44 -10.45 -3.42
N VAL A 12 -4.88 -9.87 -4.48
CA VAL A 12 -5.40 -10.10 -5.84
C VAL A 12 -5.12 -11.50 -6.40
N GLU A 13 -4.22 -12.25 -5.76
CA GLU A 13 -3.83 -13.60 -6.18
C GLU A 13 -4.67 -14.68 -5.48
N ILE A 14 -5.43 -14.33 -4.44
CA ILE A 14 -6.26 -15.29 -3.72
C ILE A 14 -7.45 -15.74 -4.59
N GLU A 15 -7.78 -17.02 -4.50
CA GLU A 15 -8.80 -17.63 -5.35
C GLU A 15 -10.19 -16.99 -5.16
N GLY A 16 -10.55 -16.65 -3.93
CA GLY A 16 -11.82 -15.98 -3.62
C GLY A 16 -11.98 -14.66 -4.37
N PHE A 17 -10.93 -13.82 -4.38
CA PHE A 17 -10.95 -12.56 -5.12
C PHE A 17 -11.02 -12.78 -6.64
N ARG A 18 -10.27 -13.76 -7.16
CA ARG A 18 -10.31 -14.08 -8.60
C ARG A 18 -11.68 -14.55 -9.06
N LYS A 19 -12.32 -15.45 -8.31
CA LYS A 19 -13.69 -15.90 -8.57
C LYS A 19 -14.69 -14.75 -8.48
N PHE A 20 -14.57 -13.92 -7.46
CA PHE A 20 -15.40 -12.72 -7.30
C PHE A 20 -15.28 -11.79 -8.51
N MET A 21 -14.06 -11.45 -8.93
CA MET A 21 -13.83 -10.57 -10.08
C MET A 21 -14.26 -11.21 -11.40
N PHE A 22 -14.15 -12.53 -11.55
CA PHE A 22 -14.64 -13.24 -12.73
C PHE A 22 -16.15 -13.07 -12.91
N VAL A 23 -16.92 -13.06 -11.82
CA VAL A 23 -18.37 -12.83 -11.86
C VAL A 23 -18.69 -11.34 -11.98
N ALA A 24 -18.04 -10.49 -11.19
CA ALA A 24 -18.34 -9.06 -11.11
C ALA A 24 -17.92 -8.29 -12.37
N CYS A 25 -16.76 -8.62 -12.95
CA CYS A 25 -16.25 -8.00 -14.16
C CYS A 25 -15.35 -8.99 -14.95
N PRO A 26 -15.93 -9.88 -15.76
CA PRO A 26 -15.20 -10.95 -16.46
C PRO A 26 -14.08 -10.46 -17.40
N ARG A 27 -14.21 -9.23 -17.91
CA ARG A 27 -13.23 -8.60 -18.82
C ARG A 27 -12.09 -7.89 -18.10
N PHE A 28 -12.16 -7.78 -16.77
CA PHE A 28 -11.10 -7.14 -16.00
C PHE A 28 -9.89 -8.06 -15.91
N HIS A 29 -8.77 -7.64 -16.48
CA HIS A 29 -7.50 -8.32 -16.28
C HIS A 29 -6.98 -8.02 -14.87
N ILE A 30 -7.01 -9.03 -14.00
CA ILE A 30 -6.52 -8.88 -12.63
C ILE A 30 -5.01 -8.65 -12.68
N PRO A 31 -4.50 -7.49 -12.22
CA PRO A 31 -3.08 -7.22 -12.24
C PRO A 31 -2.32 -8.17 -11.32
N SER A 32 -1.05 -8.44 -11.65
CA SER A 32 -0.18 -9.21 -10.77
C SER A 32 0.15 -8.43 -9.49
N ARG A 33 0.56 -9.13 -8.42
CA ARG A 33 1.10 -8.48 -7.23
C ARG A 33 2.22 -7.49 -7.57
N THR A 34 3.09 -7.84 -8.51
CA THR A 34 4.21 -6.98 -8.92
C THR A 34 3.73 -5.70 -9.58
N THR A 35 2.69 -5.78 -10.42
CA THR A 35 2.07 -4.61 -11.05
C THR A 35 1.51 -3.68 -9.99
N ILE A 36 0.72 -4.20 -9.05
CA ILE A 36 0.15 -3.41 -7.95
C ILE A 36 1.25 -2.75 -7.11
N THR A 37 2.32 -3.48 -6.78
CA THR A 37 3.44 -2.91 -6.03
C THR A 37 4.05 -1.70 -6.76
N ARG A 38 4.21 -1.78 -8.09
CA ARG A 38 4.73 -0.66 -8.90
C ARG A 38 3.77 0.51 -8.89
N ASP A 39 2.49 0.25 -9.16
CA ASP A 39 1.46 1.30 -9.20
C ASP A 39 1.34 2.04 -7.85
N VAL A 40 1.37 1.31 -6.74
CA VAL A 40 1.33 1.89 -5.39
C VAL A 40 2.60 2.68 -5.09
N TYR A 41 3.77 2.20 -5.55
CA TYR A 41 5.01 2.93 -5.37
C TYR A 41 5.03 4.24 -6.15
N GLU A 42 4.52 4.25 -7.39
CA GLU A 42 4.38 5.47 -8.19
C GLU A 42 3.41 6.47 -7.53
N LEU A 43 2.28 5.99 -7.00
CA LEU A 43 1.36 6.80 -6.21
C LEU A 43 2.06 7.42 -4.99
N TYR A 44 2.86 6.64 -4.26
CA TYR A 44 3.66 7.16 -3.14
C TYR A 44 4.63 8.25 -3.59
N LEU A 45 5.37 8.06 -4.70
CA LEU A 45 6.31 9.06 -5.19
C LEU A 45 5.60 10.38 -5.51
N TYR A 46 4.42 10.30 -6.11
CA TYR A 46 3.59 11.46 -6.45
C TYR A 46 3.08 12.19 -5.20
N GLU A 47 2.44 11.47 -4.26
CA GLU A 47 1.92 12.06 -3.03
C GLU A 47 3.03 12.63 -2.13
N ARG A 48 4.20 11.98 -2.10
CA ARG A 48 5.38 12.49 -1.39
C ARG A 48 5.80 13.87 -1.90
N VAL A 49 5.74 14.12 -3.22
CA VAL A 49 6.08 15.43 -3.78
C VAL A 49 5.06 16.48 -3.36
N LYS A 50 3.77 16.15 -3.41
CA LYS A 50 2.70 17.05 -2.96
C LYS A 50 2.86 17.43 -1.49
N ILE A 51 3.06 16.46 -0.60
CA ILE A 51 3.25 16.72 0.83
C ILE A 51 4.48 17.61 1.04
N LYS A 52 5.60 17.36 0.35
CA LYS A 52 6.78 18.24 0.41
C LYS A 52 6.47 19.67 -0.04
N GLN A 53 5.67 19.85 -1.09
CA GLN A 53 5.26 21.17 -1.56
C GLN A 53 4.36 21.87 -0.53
N LEU A 54 3.37 21.17 0.03
CA LEU A 54 2.50 21.69 1.09
C LEU A 54 3.29 22.14 2.32
N LEU A 55 4.27 21.34 2.75
CA LEU A 55 5.14 21.70 3.88
C LEU A 55 6.03 22.92 3.58
N LYS A 56 6.48 23.08 2.32
CA LYS A 56 7.27 24.26 1.90
C LYS A 56 6.42 25.53 1.77
N SER A 57 5.18 25.41 1.30
CA SER A 57 4.28 26.55 1.11
C SER A 57 3.52 26.93 2.39
N SER A 58 3.63 26.13 3.45
CA SER A 58 2.98 26.41 4.72
C SER A 58 3.67 27.57 5.44
N TYR A 59 2.95 28.68 5.64
CA TYR A 59 3.39 29.82 6.44
C TYR A 59 3.13 29.65 7.95
N PHE A 60 2.47 28.55 8.34
CA PHE A 60 2.12 28.23 9.71
C PHE A 60 3.05 27.15 10.29
N ARG A 61 3.10 27.08 11.62
CA ARG A 61 3.83 26.01 12.32
C ARG A 61 3.14 24.66 12.08
N VAL A 62 3.91 23.67 11.63
CA VAL A 62 3.44 22.30 11.41
C VAL A 62 3.94 21.40 12.55
N CYS A 63 3.06 20.59 13.15
CA CYS A 63 3.42 19.55 14.11
C CYS A 63 3.32 18.18 13.42
N LEU A 64 4.38 17.36 13.54
CA LEU A 64 4.42 16.01 12.99
C LEU A 64 4.50 15.00 14.13
N THR A 65 3.55 14.07 14.19
CA THR A 65 3.60 12.93 15.12
C THR A 65 4.05 11.71 14.34
N ILE A 66 5.17 11.13 14.74
CA ILE A 66 5.71 9.91 14.15
C ILE A 66 5.63 8.83 15.21
N ASP A 67 4.80 7.82 14.98
CA ASP A 67 4.80 6.62 15.80
C ASP A 67 5.89 5.66 15.28
N LYS A 68 6.78 5.23 16.17
CA LYS A 68 7.84 4.27 15.87
C LYS A 68 7.77 3.14 16.89
N TRP A 69 7.08 2.07 16.54
CA TRP A 69 7.17 0.82 17.29
C TRP A 69 8.28 -0.06 16.71
N ALA A 70 9.07 -0.68 17.59
CA ALA A 70 10.00 -1.74 17.22
C ALA A 70 9.35 -3.08 17.56
N PHE A 71 9.16 -3.95 16.57
CA PHE A 71 8.67 -5.31 16.81
C PHE A 71 9.86 -6.22 17.10
N LEU A 72 9.98 -6.71 18.35
CA LEU A 72 10.96 -7.72 18.72
C LEU A 72 10.50 -9.08 18.18
N GLN A 73 10.89 -9.46 16.95
CA GLN A 73 10.82 -10.86 16.53
C GLN A 73 11.90 -11.65 17.26
N ARG A 74 11.51 -12.46 18.24
CA ARG A 74 12.33 -13.57 18.69
C ARG A 74 12.34 -14.62 17.57
N VAL A 75 13.31 -14.51 16.66
CA VAL A 75 13.67 -15.66 15.84
C VAL A 75 14.34 -16.66 16.79
N SER A 76 13.56 -17.61 17.31
CA SER A 76 14.15 -18.80 17.89
C SER A 76 14.72 -19.62 16.73
N SER A 77 15.96 -19.32 16.35
CA SER A 77 16.79 -20.25 15.59
C SER A 77 17.05 -21.45 16.49
N LEU A 78 16.15 -22.43 16.46
CA LEU A 78 16.43 -23.76 17.01
C LEU A 78 17.01 -24.59 15.86
N TYR A 79 18.30 -24.90 16.03
CA TYR A 79 19.10 -26.03 15.54
C TYR A 79 18.72 -26.67 14.21
#